data_AF-A0A7Y7LT19-F1
#
_entry.id   AF-A0A7Y7LT19-F1
#
_cell.length_a   1.000
_cell.length_b   1.000
_cell.length_c   1.000
_cell.angle_alpha   90.00
_cell.angle_beta   90.00
_cell.angle_gamma   90.00
#
_symmetry.space_group_name_H-M   'P 1'
#
loop_
_entity.id
_entity.type
_entity.pdbx_description
1 polymer ?
#
loop_
_entity_poly.entity_id
_entity_poly.type
_entity_poly.pdbx_seq_one_letter_code
_entity_poly.pdbx_strand_id
1 'polypeptide(L)'
;MASSTSQQQAQQQTKASQRAADAAERRERLRRALPATVELLQSRQADRIDDADIDAYVSLNWLEWHGGGLRLTITGRNVCAQSVPSALV
;
A
#
# COMPACT_ATOMS: atom_id res chain seq x y z
N MET A 1 -6.27 2.14 43.30
CA MET A 1 -5.47 1.55 42.21
C MET A 1 -6.28 1.33 40.90
N ALA A 2 -7.46 1.95 40.71
CA ALA A 2 -8.31 1.73 39.52
C ALA A 2 -8.14 2.80 38.41
N SER A 3 -7.53 3.94 38.72
CA SER A 3 -7.46 5.11 37.81
C SER A 3 -6.41 4.97 36.69
N SER A 4 -5.44 4.06 36.82
CA SER A 4 -4.32 3.92 35.88
C SER A 4 -4.73 3.24 34.56
N THR A 5 -5.70 2.32 34.59
CA THR A 5 -6.16 1.58 33.41
C THR A 5 -6.94 2.46 32.44
N SER A 6 -7.76 3.38 32.94
CA SER A 6 -8.61 4.25 32.11
C SER A 6 -7.80 5.30 31.35
N GLN A 7 -6.78 5.91 31.97
CA GLN A 7 -5.87 6.82 31.27
C GLN A 7 -4.99 6.08 30.25
N GLN A 8 -4.52 4.88 30.58
CA GLN A 8 -3.78 4.06 29.61
C GLN A 8 -4.63 3.67 28.40
N GLN A 9 -5.92 3.40 28.56
CA GLN A 9 -6.80 3.07 27.43
C GLN A 9 -7.03 4.26 26.49
N ALA A 10 -7.24 5.48 27.00
CA ALA A 10 -7.44 6.67 26.17
C ALA A 10 -6.17 7.05 25.37
N GLN A 11 -4.99 6.90 25.99
CA GLN A 11 -3.71 7.12 25.31
C GLN A 11 -3.42 6.04 24.24
N GLN A 12 -3.81 4.79 24.48
CA GLN A 12 -3.66 3.71 23.50
C GLN A 12 -4.57 3.90 22.30
N GLN A 13 -5.81 4.35 22.51
CA GLN A 13 -6.78 4.55 21.44
C GLN A 13 -6.35 5.66 20.46
N THR A 14 -5.89 6.80 20.98
CA THR A 14 -5.35 7.90 20.15
C THR A 14 -4.13 7.47 19.34
N LYS A 15 -3.22 6.70 19.93
CA LYS A 15 -2.02 6.18 19.23
C LYS A 15 -2.37 5.16 18.14
N ALA A 16 -3.38 4.32 18.37
CA ALA A 16 -3.85 3.36 17.37
C ALA A 16 -4.53 4.06 16.19
N SER A 17 -5.37 5.06 16.46
CA SER A 17 -6.00 5.90 15.42
C SER A 17 -4.96 6.62 14.56
N GLN A 18 -3.91 7.18 15.18
CA GLN A 18 -2.84 7.86 14.46
C GLN A 18 -2.08 6.90 13.53
N ARG A 19 -1.76 5.69 14.00
CA ARG A 19 -1.09 4.66 13.18
C ARG A 19 -1.96 4.20 12.02
N ALA A 20 -3.27 4.07 12.23
CA ALA A 20 -4.20 3.71 11.17
C ALA A 20 -4.30 4.81 10.10
N ALA A 21 -4.28 6.09 10.50
CA ALA A 21 -4.26 7.22 9.58
C ALA A 21 -2.96 7.24 8.74
N ASP A 22 -1.80 7.08 9.38
CA ASP A 22 -0.50 6.99 8.69
C ASP A 22 -0.46 5.82 7.68
N ALA A 23 -0.97 4.65 8.09
CA ALA A 23 -1.07 3.49 7.20
C ALA A 23 -2.00 3.76 6.00
N ALA A 24 -3.10 4.48 6.20
CA ALA A 24 -4.01 4.86 5.13
C ALA A 24 -3.36 5.84 4.15
N GLU A 25 -2.64 6.86 4.64
CA GLU A 25 -1.90 7.81 3.79
C GLU A 25 -0.79 7.11 2.99
N ARG A 26 -0.04 6.19 3.62
CA ARG A 26 0.98 5.40 2.95
C ARG A 26 0.38 4.53 1.85
N ARG A 27 -0.74 3.85 2.13
CA ARG A 27 -1.46 3.04 1.14
C ARG A 27 -1.95 3.88 -0.03
N GLU A 28 -2.45 5.08 0.24
CA GLU A 28 -2.94 5.98 -0.80
C GLU A 28 -1.79 6.55 -1.66
N ARG A 29 -0.61 6.82 -1.07
CA ARG A 29 0.60 7.14 -1.83
C ARG A 29 0.98 6.00 -2.78
N LEU A 30 1.02 4.77 -2.27
CA LEU A 30 1.30 3.57 -3.07
C LEU A 30 0.26 3.39 -4.18
N ARG A 31 -1.03 3.63 -3.88
CA ARG A 31 -2.12 3.52 -4.85
C ARG A 31 -1.95 4.48 -6.03
N ARG A 32 -1.49 5.70 -5.77
CA ARG A 32 -1.20 6.71 -6.80
C ARG A 32 0.04 6.38 -7.62
N ALA A 33 1.06 5.78 -7.00
CA ALA A 33 2.30 5.38 -7.68
C ALA A 33 2.16 4.06 -8.47
N LEU A 34 1.22 3.20 -8.09
CA LEU A 34 1.04 1.86 -8.66
C LEU A 34 0.98 1.80 -10.20
N PRO A 35 0.27 2.69 -10.91
CA PRO A 35 0.24 2.65 -12.38
C PRO A 35 1.64 2.82 -13.00
N ALA A 36 2.44 3.77 -12.50
CA ALA A 36 3.80 3.97 -12.96
C ALA A 36 4.70 2.77 -12.61
N THR A 37 4.52 2.17 -11.43
CA THR A 37 5.19 0.92 -11.04
C THR A 37 4.84 -0.22 -11.99
N VAL A 38 3.58 -0.33 -12.43
CA VAL A 38 3.13 -1.36 -13.39
C VAL A 38 3.78 -1.16 -14.75
N GLU A 39 3.89 0.07 -15.26
CA GLU A 39 4.60 0.37 -16.51
C GLU A 39 6.08 -0.05 -16.46
N LEU A 40 6.74 0.16 -15.31
CA LEU A 40 8.11 -0.31 -15.07
C LEU A 40 8.20 -1.85 -15.08
N LEU A 41 7.26 -2.54 -14.43
CA LEU A 41 7.21 -4.01 -14.42
C LEU A 41 7.01 -4.58 -15.83
N GLN A 42 6.11 -3.98 -16.63
CA GLN A 42 5.89 -4.37 -18.03
C GLN A 42 7.14 -4.14 -18.89
N SER A 43 7.89 -3.08 -18.60
CA SER A 43 9.16 -2.76 -19.27
C SER A 43 10.36 -3.55 -18.74
N ARG A 44 10.14 -4.55 -17.86
CA ARG A 44 11.19 -5.32 -17.15
C ARG A 44 12.19 -4.45 -16.36
N GLN A 45 11.76 -3.26 -15.94
CA GLN A 45 12.54 -2.30 -15.15
C GLN A 45 12.15 -2.34 -13.66
N ALA A 46 11.97 -3.54 -13.10
CA ALA A 46 11.62 -3.71 -11.70
C ALA A 46 12.70 -3.14 -10.75
N ASP A 47 13.96 -3.14 -11.20
CA ASP A 47 15.13 -2.55 -10.51
C ASP A 47 14.99 -1.05 -10.20
N ARG A 48 14.11 -0.33 -10.92
CA ARG A 48 13.83 1.09 -10.67
C ARG A 48 12.82 1.34 -9.56
N ILE A 49 12.20 0.29 -9.05
CA ILE A 49 11.23 0.38 -7.96
C ILE A 49 12.00 0.18 -6.66
N ASP A 50 11.84 1.11 -5.71
CA ASP A 50 12.49 1.00 -4.41
C ASP A 50 12.06 -0.27 -3.68
N ASP A 51 13.00 -0.97 -3.04
CA ASP A 51 12.74 -2.21 -2.30
C ASP A 51 11.65 -2.04 -1.23
N ALA A 52 11.58 -0.88 -0.57
CA ALA A 52 10.55 -0.61 0.45
C ALA A 52 9.16 -0.43 -0.15
N ASP A 53 9.06 0.04 -1.40
CA ASP A 53 7.80 0.10 -2.13
C ASP A 53 7.41 -1.29 -2.64
N ILE A 54 8.37 -2.09 -3.14
CA ILE A 54 8.12 -3.50 -3.52
C ILE A 54 7.56 -4.29 -2.33
N ASP A 55 8.23 -4.25 -1.18
CA ASP A 55 7.79 -4.92 0.04
C ASP A 55 6.38 -4.47 0.47
N ALA A 56 6.12 -3.16 0.39
CA ALA A 56 4.80 -2.62 0.72
C ALA A 56 3.71 -3.08 -0.26
N TYR A 57 4.01 -3.15 -1.56
CA TYR A 57 3.08 -3.66 -2.56
C TYR A 57 2.79 -5.15 -2.39
N VAL A 58 3.81 -5.94 -2.04
CA VAL A 58 3.66 -7.38 -1.74
C VAL A 58 2.86 -7.58 -0.46
N SER A 59 3.15 -6.81 0.59
CA SER A 59 2.40 -6.83 1.86
C SER A 59 0.92 -6.46 1.69
N LEU A 60 0.60 -5.58 0.73
CA LEU A 60 -0.77 -5.21 0.37
C LEU A 60 -1.44 -6.21 -0.59
N ASN A 61 -0.76 -7.28 -0.99
CA ASN A 61 -1.20 -8.24 -2.00
C ASN A 61 -1.50 -7.58 -3.36
N TRP A 62 -0.81 -6.49 -3.70
CA TRP A 62 -0.95 -5.84 -5.01
C TRP A 62 0.05 -6.37 -6.02
N LEU A 63 1.23 -6.72 -5.54
CA LEU A 63 2.24 -7.47 -6.28
C LEU A 63 2.50 -8.81 -5.59
N GLU A 64 2.99 -9.77 -6.35
CA GLU A 64 3.44 -11.06 -5.83
C GLU A 64 4.76 -11.47 -6.47
N TRP A 65 5.56 -12.22 -5.73
CA TRP A 65 6.75 -12.88 -6.26
C TRP A 65 6.34 -14.16 -6.98
N HIS A 66 6.66 -14.25 -8.28
CA HIS A 66 6.35 -15.40 -9.11
C HIS A 66 7.57 -15.82 -9.92
N GLY A 67 8.18 -16.96 -9.54
CA GLY A 67 9.28 -17.57 -10.30
C GLY A 67 10.52 -16.67 -10.47
N GLY A 68 10.82 -15.82 -9.48
CA GLY A 68 11.96 -14.89 -9.52
C GLY A 68 11.68 -13.51 -10.11
N GLY A 69 10.43 -13.21 -10.49
CA GLY A 69 10.01 -11.88 -10.91
C GLY A 69 8.81 -11.37 -10.12
N LEU A 70 8.57 -10.06 -10.19
CA LEU A 70 7.37 -9.43 -9.65
C LEU A 70 6.24 -9.49 -10.68
N ARG A 71 5.06 -9.90 -10.22
CA ARG A 71 3.84 -9.96 -11.02
C ARG A 71 2.72 -9.16 -10.36
N LEU A 72 1.91 -8.51 -11.18
CA LEU A 72 0.70 -7.83 -10.74
C LEU A 72 -0.39 -8.84 -10.39
N THR A 73 -0.96 -8.72 -9.19
CA THR A 73 -2.08 -9.57 -8.74
C THR A 73 -3.42 -9.04 -9.28
N ILE A 74 -4.49 -9.82 -9.08
CA ILE A 74 -5.86 -9.37 -9.37
C ILE A 74 -6.20 -8.11 -8.55
N THR A 75 -5.83 -8.09 -7.27
CA THR A 75 -6.06 -6.93 -6.39
C THR A 75 -5.31 -5.70 -6.88
N GLY A 76 -4.01 -5.83 -7.22
CA GLY A 76 -3.21 -4.72 -7.75
C GLY A 76 -3.79 -4.18 -9.05
N ARG A 77 -4.26 -5.07 -9.94
CA ARG A 77 -4.91 -4.67 -11.20
C ARG A 77 -6.19 -3.87 -10.97
N ASN A 78 -7.03 -4.30 -10.02
CA ASN A 78 -8.24 -3.57 -9.66
C ASN A 78 -7.93 -2.21 -9.03
N VAL A 79 -6.88 -2.12 -8.21
CA VAL A 79 -6.44 -0.85 -7.61
C VAL A 79 -5.92 0.10 -8.69
N CYS A 80 -5.11 -0.39 -9.63
CA CYS A 80 -4.63 0.39 -10.76
C CYS A 80 -5.78 0.92 -11.62
N ALA A 81 -6.78 0.08 -11.93
CA ALA A 81 -7.98 0.48 -12.67
C ALA A 81 -8.82 1.54 -11.94
N GLN A 82 -8.81 1.53 -10.60
CA GLN A 82 -9.46 2.58 -9.79
C GLN A 82 -8.61 3.85 -9.66
N SER A 83 -7.30 3.77 -9.93
CA SER A 83 -6.36 4.91 -9.81
C SER A 83 -6.29 5.73 -11.09
N VAL A 84 -6.52 5.11 -12.25
CA VAL A 84 -6.79 5.88 -13.46
C VAL A 84 -8.14 6.59 -13.25
N PRO A 85 -8.19 7.93 -13.31
CA PRO A 85 -9.48 8.59 -13.37
C PRO A 85 -10.17 8.00 -14.60
N SER A 86 -11.31 7.37 -14.39
CA SER A 86 -12.19 6.95 -15.47
C SER A 86 -12.53 8.24 -16.23
N ALA A 87 -11.77 8.52 -17.28
CA ALA A 87 -12.06 9.63 -18.17
C ALA A 87 -13.45 9.32 -18.74
N LEU A 88 -14.41 10.16 -18.35
CA LEU A 88 -15.77 10.16 -18.83
C LEU A 88 -15.74 10.12 -20.37
N VAL A 89 -16.38 9.08 -20.91
CA VAL A 89 -16.87 9.03 -22.30
C VAL A 89 -18.08 9.94 -22.44
#